data_AF-A0A966A9D1-F1
#
_entry.id   AF-A0A966A9D1-F1
#
_cell.length_a   1.000
_cell.length_b   1.000
_cell.length_c   1.000
_cell.angle_alpha   90.00
_cell.angle_beta   90.00
_cell.angle_gamma   90.00
#
_symmetry.space_group_name_H-M   'P 1'
#
loop_
_entity.id
_entity.type
_entity.pdbx_description
1 polymer ?
#
loop_
_entity_poly.entity_id
_entity_poly.type
_entity_poly.pdbx_seq_one_letter_code
_entity_poly.pdbx_strand_id
1 'polypeptide(L)'
;MNENNSPQLDPRLMNLFHGDLDQVTETCMTLINVVFDDPELEQEMIERIQELIDEKDGFLPGELCMALILGELRSAPATSVFLQALREEDEMLQRISIRSLQRIGDPAFEAILEMLEDSHIEGETAALALEALEGISLHDLPQQRSHIEERLRRDLLATPLPLLRREAAALALARLGMSDSIDLMENVLEKDFPLGNVVIMESLESLQENPLGNQGIAEDPIENVLSWLELDLIPGGEIELSPLLQEGIPPTGEVENVDKP
;
A
#
# COMPACT_ATOMS: atom_id res chain seq x y z
N MET A 1 -25.17 3.31 -34.63
CA MET A 1 -24.80 1.96 -34.17
C MET A 1 -23.46 2.13 -33.48
N ASN A 2 -23.49 2.54 -32.22
CA ASN A 2 -22.32 2.52 -31.36
C ASN A 2 -22.69 1.51 -30.29
N GLU A 3 -22.25 0.27 -30.49
CA GLU A 3 -22.33 -0.77 -29.48
C GLU A 3 -21.43 -0.33 -28.32
N ASN A 4 -22.01 -0.22 -27.14
CA ASN A 4 -21.30 -0.19 -25.86
C ASN A 4 -20.43 -1.45 -25.79
N ASN A 5 -19.17 -1.37 -26.22
CA ASN A 5 -18.13 -2.29 -25.80
C ASN A 5 -17.52 -1.72 -24.52
N SER A 6 -18.27 -1.76 -23.43
CA SER A 6 -17.63 -1.94 -22.12
C SER A 6 -17.04 -3.34 -22.16
N PRO A 7 -15.75 -3.55 -21.84
CA PRO A 7 -15.21 -4.91 -21.72
C PRO A 7 -16.14 -5.70 -20.80
N GLN A 8 -16.69 -6.81 -21.28
CA GLN A 8 -17.49 -7.68 -20.45
C GLN A 8 -16.53 -8.30 -19.43
N LEU A 9 -16.58 -7.81 -18.19
CA LEU A 9 -15.93 -8.43 -17.04
C LEU A 9 -16.18 -9.93 -17.06
N ASP A 10 -15.12 -10.71 -16.82
CA ASP A 10 -15.22 -12.16 -16.70
C ASP A 10 -16.37 -12.53 -15.73
N PRO A 11 -17.27 -13.46 -16.10
CA PRO A 11 -18.39 -13.88 -15.25
C PRO A 11 -17.98 -14.28 -13.83
N ARG A 12 -16.75 -14.76 -13.64
CA ARG A 12 -16.18 -15.15 -12.34
C ARG A 12 -15.94 -13.97 -11.40
N LEU A 13 -15.76 -12.77 -11.95
CA LEU A 13 -15.55 -11.54 -11.19
C LEU A 13 -16.87 -10.86 -10.79
N MET A 14 -17.98 -11.19 -11.45
CA MET A 14 -19.27 -10.48 -11.28
C MET A 14 -19.77 -10.44 -9.84
N ASN A 15 -19.55 -11.50 -9.07
CA ASN A 15 -19.97 -11.56 -7.67
C ASN A 15 -19.17 -10.62 -6.77
N LEU A 16 -17.97 -10.17 -7.17
CA LEU A 16 -17.22 -9.14 -6.45
C LEU A 16 -17.93 -7.77 -6.48
N PHE A 17 -18.74 -7.52 -7.52
CA PHE A 17 -19.40 -6.22 -7.74
C PHE A 17 -20.88 -6.23 -7.33
N HIS A 18 -21.53 -7.38 -7.43
CA HIS A 18 -22.99 -7.49 -7.27
C HIS A 18 -23.42 -8.47 -6.19
N GLY A 19 -22.46 -9.21 -5.60
CA GLY A 19 -22.74 -10.14 -4.53
C GLY A 19 -23.04 -9.44 -3.22
N ASP A 20 -23.78 -10.12 -2.35
CA ASP A 20 -23.79 -9.78 -0.92
C ASP A 20 -22.43 -10.12 -0.29
N LEU A 21 -22.21 -9.70 0.96
CA LEU A 21 -20.94 -9.91 1.67
C LEU A 21 -20.48 -11.37 1.67
N ASP A 22 -21.42 -12.31 1.87
CA ASP A 22 -21.13 -13.75 1.89
C ASP A 22 -20.67 -14.23 0.50
N GLN A 23 -21.35 -13.79 -0.56
CA GLN A 23 -21.00 -14.11 -1.94
C GLN A 23 -19.66 -13.50 -2.37
N VAL A 24 -19.39 -12.25 -2.00
CA VAL A 24 -18.10 -11.59 -2.29
C VAL A 24 -16.98 -12.37 -1.61
N THR A 25 -17.15 -12.72 -0.35
CA THR A 25 -16.16 -13.49 0.43
C THR A 25 -15.89 -14.86 -0.18
N GLU A 26 -16.93 -15.61 -0.53
CA GLU A 26 -16.80 -16.92 -1.20
C GLU A 26 -16.11 -16.79 -2.57
N THR A 27 -16.42 -15.71 -3.29
CA THR A 27 -15.83 -15.43 -4.61
C THR A 27 -14.34 -15.10 -4.49
N CYS A 28 -13.94 -14.23 -3.56
CA CYS A 28 -12.52 -13.95 -3.30
C CYS A 28 -11.74 -15.24 -3.00
N MET A 29 -12.29 -16.12 -2.17
CA MET A 29 -11.67 -17.41 -1.82
C MET A 29 -11.50 -18.36 -2.99
N THR A 30 -12.50 -18.37 -3.86
CA THR A 30 -12.45 -19.18 -5.07
C THR A 30 -11.41 -18.60 -6.04
N LEU A 31 -11.39 -17.27 -6.21
CA LEU A 31 -10.52 -16.58 -7.15
C LEU A 31 -9.04 -16.70 -6.79
N ILE A 32 -8.65 -16.70 -5.52
CA ILE A 32 -7.23 -16.92 -5.13
C ILE A 32 -6.69 -18.23 -5.73
N ASN A 33 -7.49 -19.30 -5.76
CA ASN A 33 -7.04 -20.56 -6.35
C ASN A 33 -7.16 -20.57 -7.87
N VAL A 34 -8.20 -19.94 -8.42
CA VAL A 34 -8.49 -19.95 -9.87
C VAL A 34 -7.53 -19.06 -10.64
N VAL A 35 -7.26 -17.85 -10.16
CA VAL A 35 -6.40 -16.87 -10.85
C VAL A 35 -4.96 -17.37 -10.89
N PHE A 36 -4.49 -18.08 -9.87
CA PHE A 36 -3.17 -18.70 -9.87
C PHE A 36 -2.94 -19.64 -11.07
N ASP A 37 -3.98 -20.34 -11.52
CA ASP A 37 -3.93 -21.25 -12.67
C ASP A 37 -4.40 -20.60 -13.98
N ASP A 38 -4.79 -19.32 -13.96
CA ASP A 38 -5.38 -18.58 -15.09
C ASP A 38 -4.72 -17.19 -15.27
N PRO A 39 -3.60 -17.12 -16.00
CA PRO A 39 -2.89 -15.87 -16.22
C PRO A 39 -3.65 -14.86 -17.10
N GLU A 40 -4.65 -15.32 -17.88
CA GLU A 40 -5.52 -14.42 -18.65
C GLU A 40 -6.44 -13.65 -17.69
N LEU A 41 -7.00 -14.34 -16.70
CA LEU A 41 -7.80 -13.71 -15.65
C LEU A 41 -6.96 -12.80 -14.74
N GLU A 42 -5.75 -13.21 -14.38
CA GLU A 42 -4.81 -12.36 -13.64
C GLU A 42 -4.54 -11.04 -14.39
N GLN A 43 -4.25 -11.14 -15.69
CA GLN A 43 -4.00 -10.00 -16.55
C GLN A 43 -5.24 -9.11 -16.70
N GLU A 44 -6.43 -9.68 -16.83
CA GLU A 44 -7.70 -8.93 -16.90
C GLU A 44 -7.93 -8.11 -15.63
N MET A 45 -7.65 -8.67 -14.44
CA MET A 45 -7.74 -7.95 -13.18
C MET A 45 -6.76 -6.76 -13.12
N ILE A 46 -5.52 -6.95 -13.59
CA ILE A 46 -4.51 -5.89 -13.65
C ILE A 46 -4.95 -4.77 -14.61
N GLU A 47 -5.39 -5.14 -15.81
CA GLU A 47 -5.88 -4.18 -16.82
C GLU A 47 -7.06 -3.38 -16.30
N ARG A 48 -7.99 -4.03 -15.60
CA ARG A 48 -9.15 -3.34 -15.03
C ARG A 48 -8.77 -2.33 -13.96
N ILE A 49 -7.82 -2.65 -13.08
CA ILE A 49 -7.31 -1.69 -12.08
C ILE A 49 -6.56 -0.54 -12.76
N GLN A 50 -5.78 -0.83 -13.80
CA GLN A 50 -5.06 0.18 -14.57
C GLN A 50 -6.01 1.19 -15.25
N GLU A 51 -7.07 0.70 -15.88
CA GLU A 51 -8.08 1.54 -16.53
C GLU A 51 -8.70 2.54 -15.54
N LEU A 52 -9.01 2.10 -14.32
CA LEU A 52 -9.62 2.95 -13.29
C LEU A 52 -8.69 4.07 -12.83
N ILE A 53 -7.42 3.73 -12.62
CA ILE A 53 -6.38 4.71 -12.27
C ILE A 53 -6.27 5.76 -13.38
N ASP A 54 -6.29 5.33 -14.64
CA ASP A 54 -6.17 6.23 -15.79
C ASP A 54 -7.42 7.10 -15.98
N GLU A 55 -8.62 6.56 -15.70
CA GLU A 55 -9.90 7.28 -15.76
C GLU A 55 -10.08 8.26 -14.58
N LYS A 56 -9.37 8.05 -13.47
CA LYS A 56 -9.49 8.80 -12.20
C LYS A 56 -10.92 8.78 -11.65
N ASP A 57 -11.66 7.74 -11.97
CA ASP A 57 -12.96 7.46 -11.39
C ASP A 57 -12.76 6.68 -10.08
N GLY A 58 -13.59 6.97 -9.07
CA GLY A 58 -13.47 6.31 -7.78
C GLY A 58 -13.66 4.79 -7.88
N PHE A 59 -13.07 4.06 -6.95
CA PHE A 59 -13.03 2.60 -6.98
C PHE A 59 -14.29 1.94 -6.42
N LEU A 60 -14.72 0.87 -7.08
CA LEU A 60 -15.76 -0.03 -6.60
C LEU A 60 -15.17 -1.06 -5.63
N PRO A 61 -15.96 -1.57 -4.67
CA PRO A 61 -15.51 -2.63 -3.75
C PRO A 61 -14.93 -3.86 -4.47
N GLY A 62 -15.49 -4.23 -5.62
CA GLY A 62 -14.99 -5.37 -6.39
C GLY A 62 -13.57 -5.15 -6.91
N GLU A 63 -13.20 -3.92 -7.25
CA GLU A 63 -11.86 -3.57 -7.75
C GLU A 63 -10.83 -3.57 -6.63
N LEU A 64 -11.24 -3.12 -5.45
CA LEU A 64 -10.44 -3.24 -4.23
C LEU A 64 -10.21 -4.71 -3.86
N CYS A 65 -11.23 -5.57 -3.99
CA CYS A 65 -11.07 -7.02 -3.83
C CYS A 65 -10.09 -7.61 -4.86
N MET A 66 -10.15 -7.18 -6.12
CA MET A 66 -9.21 -7.62 -7.14
C MET A 66 -7.76 -7.25 -6.78
N ALA A 67 -7.53 -6.01 -6.33
CA ALA A 67 -6.21 -5.55 -5.90
C ALA A 67 -5.66 -6.37 -4.73
N LEU A 68 -6.50 -6.74 -3.77
CA LEU A 68 -6.13 -7.61 -2.65
C LEU A 68 -5.79 -9.03 -3.12
N ILE A 69 -6.61 -9.63 -3.99
CA ILE A 69 -6.37 -10.97 -4.54
C ILE A 69 -5.02 -11.02 -5.25
N LEU A 70 -4.70 -10.03 -6.09
CA LEU A 70 -3.41 -9.94 -6.78
C LEU A 70 -2.22 -9.83 -5.80
N GLY A 71 -2.40 -9.11 -4.69
CA GLY A 71 -1.42 -9.04 -3.61
C GLY A 71 -1.18 -10.40 -2.94
N GLU A 72 -2.25 -11.10 -2.57
CA GLU A 72 -2.19 -12.43 -1.95
C GLU A 72 -1.59 -13.51 -2.87
N LEU A 73 -1.83 -13.40 -4.18
CA LEU A 73 -1.20 -14.23 -5.20
C LEU A 73 0.30 -13.94 -5.38
N ARG A 74 0.80 -12.87 -4.76
CA ARG A 74 2.14 -12.31 -4.99
C ARG A 74 2.40 -12.05 -6.47
N SER A 75 1.39 -11.47 -7.14
CA SER A 75 1.45 -11.14 -8.57
C SER A 75 2.55 -10.10 -8.83
N ALA A 76 3.72 -10.57 -9.24
CA ALA A 76 4.79 -9.69 -9.70
C ALA A 76 4.34 -8.76 -10.86
N PRO A 77 3.53 -9.23 -11.85
CA PRO A 77 2.98 -8.36 -12.89
C PRO A 77 2.14 -7.19 -12.36
N ALA A 78 1.42 -7.36 -11.24
CA ALA A 78 0.60 -6.29 -10.64
C ALA A 78 1.43 -5.20 -9.92
N THR A 79 2.73 -5.37 -9.75
CA THR A 79 3.59 -4.41 -9.03
C THR A 79 3.51 -3.00 -9.61
N SER A 80 3.56 -2.86 -10.93
CA SER A 80 3.57 -1.54 -11.58
C SER A 80 2.27 -0.78 -11.40
N VAL A 81 1.12 -1.48 -11.43
CA VAL A 81 -0.19 -0.83 -11.25
C VAL A 81 -0.35 -0.35 -9.80
N PHE A 82 0.13 -1.12 -8.81
CA PHE A 82 0.10 -0.67 -7.41
C PHE A 82 1.07 0.47 -7.13
N LEU A 83 2.24 0.53 -7.80
CA LEU A 83 3.13 1.70 -7.69
C LEU A 83 2.52 2.97 -8.30
N GLN A 84 1.77 2.84 -9.40
CA GLN A 84 1.03 3.96 -9.97
C GLN A 84 -0.08 4.42 -9.03
N ALA A 85 -0.80 3.47 -8.41
CA ALA A 85 -1.86 3.75 -7.46
C ALA A 85 -1.41 4.56 -6.23
N LEU A 86 -0.14 4.45 -5.79
CA LEU A 86 0.43 5.30 -4.74
C LEU A 86 0.50 6.79 -5.10
N ARG A 87 0.31 7.14 -6.38
CA ARG A 87 0.32 8.53 -6.88
C ARG A 87 -1.08 9.12 -7.01
N GLU A 88 -2.13 8.31 -6.87
CA GLU A 88 -3.50 8.80 -6.91
C GLU A 88 -3.92 9.34 -5.54
N GLU A 89 -4.93 10.21 -5.51
CA GLU A 89 -5.39 10.89 -4.28
C GLU A 89 -6.30 10.01 -3.39
N ASP A 90 -6.76 8.86 -3.89
CA ASP A 90 -7.67 7.97 -3.17
C ASP A 90 -6.91 7.21 -2.05
N GLU A 91 -7.16 7.60 -0.80
CA GLU A 91 -6.52 7.02 0.39
C GLU A 91 -6.79 5.51 0.54
N MET A 92 -7.96 5.02 0.10
CA MET A 92 -8.32 3.60 0.20
C MET A 92 -7.52 2.79 -0.82
N LEU A 93 -7.40 3.30 -2.04
CA LEU A 93 -6.55 2.71 -3.07
C LEU A 93 -5.07 2.68 -2.62
N GLN A 94 -4.56 3.78 -2.06
CA GLN A 94 -3.19 3.86 -1.56
C GLN A 94 -2.93 2.79 -0.50
N ARG A 95 -3.82 2.66 0.50
CA ARG A 95 -3.69 1.67 1.59
C ARG A 95 -3.69 0.24 1.06
N ILE A 96 -4.60 -0.08 0.15
CA ILE A 96 -4.66 -1.42 -0.46
C ILE A 96 -3.41 -1.69 -1.30
N SER A 97 -2.93 -0.69 -2.04
CA SER A 97 -1.72 -0.81 -2.85
C SER A 97 -0.48 -1.06 -1.99
N ILE A 98 -0.32 -0.33 -0.88
CA ILE A 98 0.74 -0.58 0.11
C ILE A 98 0.68 -2.03 0.61
N ARG A 99 -0.51 -2.49 1.02
CA ARG A 99 -0.70 -3.86 1.52
C ARG A 99 -0.35 -4.89 0.45
N SER A 100 -0.84 -4.72 -0.78
CA SER A 100 -0.57 -5.64 -1.89
C SER A 100 0.91 -5.67 -2.26
N LEU A 101 1.59 -4.51 -2.30
CA LEU A 101 3.04 -4.44 -2.49
C LEU A 101 3.81 -5.18 -1.39
N GLN A 102 3.40 -5.03 -0.13
CA GLN A 102 3.99 -5.75 1.00
C GLN A 102 3.83 -7.27 0.87
N ARG A 103 2.70 -7.76 0.34
CA ARG A 103 2.47 -9.19 0.12
C ARG A 103 3.23 -9.73 -1.09
N ILE A 104 3.35 -8.94 -2.17
CA ILE A 104 4.15 -9.32 -3.34
C ILE A 104 5.61 -9.59 -2.98
N GLY A 105 6.19 -8.80 -2.07
CA GLY A 105 7.54 -9.05 -1.54
C GLY A 105 8.65 -8.62 -2.50
N ASP A 106 9.61 -9.50 -2.80
CA ASP A 106 10.85 -9.17 -3.54
C ASP A 106 10.63 -8.36 -4.84
N PRO A 107 9.66 -8.70 -5.71
CA PRO A 107 9.42 -7.93 -6.93
C PRO A 107 9.00 -6.49 -6.63
N ALA A 108 8.15 -6.30 -5.62
CA ALA A 108 7.73 -4.98 -5.17
C ALA A 108 8.88 -4.23 -4.51
N PHE A 109 9.73 -4.91 -3.73
CA PHE A 109 10.90 -4.31 -3.10
C PHE A 109 11.82 -3.63 -4.13
N GLU A 110 12.22 -4.37 -5.17
CA GLU A 110 13.12 -3.84 -6.20
C GLU A 110 12.47 -2.67 -6.96
N ALA A 111 11.19 -2.78 -7.30
CA ALA A 111 10.47 -1.75 -8.03
C ALA A 111 10.25 -0.47 -7.19
N ILE A 112 10.01 -0.60 -5.88
CA ILE A 112 9.90 0.57 -4.98
C ILE A 112 11.27 1.26 -4.86
N LEU A 113 12.36 0.52 -4.74
CA LEU A 113 13.70 1.13 -4.68
C LEU A 113 14.03 1.91 -5.96
N GLU A 114 13.69 1.35 -7.13
CA GLU A 114 13.81 2.04 -8.42
C GLU A 114 12.96 3.31 -8.44
N MET A 115 11.69 3.24 -8.02
CA MET A 115 10.81 4.41 -7.95
C MET A 115 11.40 5.51 -7.07
N LEU A 116 12.00 5.15 -5.94
CA LEU A 116 12.63 6.10 -5.05
C LEU A 116 13.85 6.76 -5.71
N GLU A 117 14.56 6.15 -6.68
CA GLU A 117 15.69 6.78 -7.39
C GLU A 117 15.35 8.13 -8.02
N ASP A 118 14.09 8.36 -8.37
CA ASP A 118 13.65 9.68 -8.79
C ASP A 118 13.67 10.68 -7.62
N SER A 119 14.55 11.67 -7.69
CA SER A 119 14.63 12.76 -6.72
C SER A 119 13.46 13.74 -6.80
N HIS A 120 12.68 13.71 -7.89
CA HIS A 120 11.56 14.62 -8.13
C HIS A 120 10.20 14.01 -7.77
N ILE A 121 10.17 12.75 -7.33
CA ILE A 121 8.95 12.14 -6.80
C ILE A 121 8.39 13.00 -5.66
N GLU A 122 7.07 13.10 -5.63
CA GLU A 122 6.35 13.84 -4.61
C GLU A 122 6.62 13.25 -3.22
N GLY A 123 6.68 14.11 -2.21
CA GLY A 123 7.01 13.70 -0.85
C GLY A 123 6.01 12.70 -0.27
N GLU A 124 4.74 12.84 -0.62
CA GLU A 124 3.64 11.97 -0.18
C GLU A 124 3.77 10.58 -0.80
N THR A 125 3.89 10.49 -2.12
CA THR A 125 4.15 9.22 -2.81
C THR A 125 5.43 8.54 -2.30
N ALA A 126 6.51 9.31 -2.07
CA ALA A 126 7.73 8.74 -1.51
C ALA A 126 7.53 8.17 -0.11
N ALA A 127 6.73 8.83 0.73
CA ALA A 127 6.41 8.35 2.07
C ALA A 127 5.60 7.05 2.03
N LEU A 128 4.57 6.98 1.17
CA LEU A 128 3.77 5.76 0.96
C LEU A 128 4.63 4.60 0.43
N ALA A 129 5.56 4.90 -0.46
CA ALA A 129 6.51 3.92 -0.98
C ALA A 129 7.44 3.36 0.12
N LEU A 130 7.93 4.24 0.99
CA LEU A 130 8.76 3.86 2.13
C LEU A 130 7.96 3.02 3.13
N GLU A 131 6.70 3.36 3.38
CA GLU A 131 5.79 2.55 4.21
C GLU A 131 5.55 1.14 3.62
N ALA A 132 5.40 1.04 2.30
CA ALA A 132 5.32 -0.26 1.63
C ALA A 132 6.60 -1.08 1.85
N LEU A 133 7.79 -0.47 1.77
CA LEU A 133 9.06 -1.16 2.03
C LEU A 133 9.21 -1.68 3.47
N GLU A 134 8.69 -0.94 4.46
CA GLU A 134 8.77 -1.33 5.87
C GLU A 134 8.04 -2.64 6.18
N GLY A 135 6.90 -2.87 5.51
CA GLY A 135 6.07 -4.06 5.72
C GLY A 135 6.45 -5.26 4.86
N ILE A 136 7.37 -5.09 3.90
CA ILE A 136 7.97 -6.23 3.19
C ILE A 136 8.89 -6.96 4.19
N SER A 137 8.74 -8.28 4.32
CA SER A 137 9.56 -9.10 5.23
C SER A 137 11.04 -9.08 4.83
N LEU A 138 11.78 -8.06 5.29
CA LEU A 138 13.23 -7.96 5.07
C LEU A 138 14.02 -9.04 5.82
N HIS A 139 13.38 -9.77 6.74
CA HIS A 139 13.99 -10.89 7.44
C HIS A 139 14.38 -12.03 6.48
N ASP A 140 13.67 -12.16 5.36
CA ASP A 140 13.95 -13.17 4.34
C ASP A 140 15.00 -12.70 3.31
N LEU A 141 15.37 -11.41 3.35
CA LEU A 141 16.18 -10.73 2.33
C LEU A 141 17.35 -9.93 2.94
N PRO A 142 18.33 -10.60 3.57
CA PRO A 142 19.40 -9.93 4.30
C PRO A 142 20.33 -9.07 3.43
N GLN A 143 20.49 -9.39 2.14
CA GLN A 143 21.26 -8.54 1.23
C GLN A 143 20.54 -7.23 0.93
N GLN A 144 19.22 -7.29 0.76
CA GLN A 144 18.39 -6.13 0.48
C GLN A 144 18.36 -5.16 1.66
N ARG A 145 18.40 -5.66 2.90
CA ARG A 145 18.47 -4.85 4.14
C ARG A 145 19.58 -3.79 4.11
N SER A 146 20.79 -4.16 3.66
CA SER A 146 21.89 -3.18 3.56
C SER A 146 21.65 -2.11 2.49
N HIS A 147 21.02 -2.49 1.37
CA HIS A 147 20.77 -1.58 0.28
C HIS A 147 19.69 -0.56 0.63
N ILE A 148 18.61 -1.01 1.27
CA ILE A 148 17.59 -0.11 1.80
C ILE A 148 18.17 0.79 2.90
N GLU A 149 19.00 0.29 3.81
CA GLU A 149 19.63 1.15 4.82
C GLU A 149 20.45 2.27 4.17
N GLU A 150 21.32 1.95 3.22
CA GLU A 150 22.13 2.95 2.52
C GLU A 150 21.22 3.98 1.84
N ARG A 151 20.12 3.52 1.26
CA ARG A 151 19.15 4.39 0.60
C ARG A 151 18.47 5.35 1.56
N LEU A 152 17.92 4.84 2.66
CA LEU A 152 17.21 5.65 3.66
C LEU A 152 18.14 6.68 4.29
N ARG A 153 19.39 6.30 4.58
CA ARG A 153 20.42 7.22 5.09
C ARG A 153 20.72 8.33 4.09
N ARG A 154 20.82 8.00 2.79
CA ARG A 154 21.03 8.98 1.72
C ARG A 154 19.86 9.95 1.61
N ASP A 155 18.63 9.45 1.62
CA ASP A 155 17.42 10.27 1.52
C ASP A 155 17.30 11.20 2.74
N LEU A 156 17.54 10.71 3.95
CA LEU A 156 17.52 11.53 5.17
C LEU A 156 18.55 12.67 5.14
N LEU A 157 19.75 12.42 4.59
CA LEU A 157 20.82 13.41 4.43
C LEU A 157 20.57 14.43 3.31
N ALA A 158 19.77 14.08 2.31
CA ALA A 158 19.58 14.89 1.12
C ALA A 158 18.65 16.07 1.41
N THR A 159 19.24 17.19 1.81
CA THR A 159 18.54 18.46 2.05
C THR A 159 17.65 18.97 0.91
N PRO A 160 17.91 18.73 -0.41
CA PRO A 160 16.99 19.16 -1.45
C PRO A 160 15.74 18.29 -1.58
N LEU A 161 15.67 17.12 -0.92
CA LEU A 161 14.48 16.27 -0.99
C LEU A 161 13.31 16.88 -0.19
N PRO A 162 12.05 16.57 -0.59
CA PRO A 162 10.87 16.97 0.17
C PRO A 162 10.98 16.57 1.64
N LEU A 163 10.52 17.44 2.54
CA LEU A 163 10.60 17.19 3.99
C LEU A 163 9.93 15.87 4.37
N LEU A 164 8.72 15.64 3.86
CA LEU A 164 7.93 14.44 4.14
C LEU A 164 8.68 13.15 3.77
N ARG A 165 9.43 13.16 2.66
CA ARG A 165 10.28 12.02 2.27
C ARG A 165 11.42 11.78 3.25
N ARG A 166 12.03 12.85 3.78
CA ARG A 166 13.10 12.75 4.78
C ARG A 166 12.56 12.23 6.11
N GLU A 167 11.38 12.70 6.50
CA GLU A 167 10.66 12.23 7.69
C GLU A 167 10.28 10.75 7.57
N ALA A 168 9.74 10.34 6.42
CA ALA A 168 9.45 8.94 6.13
C ALA A 168 10.71 8.07 6.12
N ALA A 169 11.85 8.59 5.62
CA ALA A 169 13.11 7.85 5.65
C ALA A 169 13.61 7.64 7.10
N ALA A 170 13.46 8.64 7.97
CA ALA A 170 13.75 8.51 9.40
C ALA A 170 12.83 7.47 10.08
N LEU A 171 11.54 7.50 9.77
CA LEU A 171 10.57 6.54 10.30
C LEU A 171 10.90 5.10 9.86
N ALA A 172 11.25 4.90 8.59
CA ALA A 172 11.64 3.60 8.05
C ALA A 172 12.91 3.07 8.70
N LEU A 173 13.93 3.91 8.90
CA LEU A 173 15.15 3.53 9.63
C LEU A 173 14.83 3.01 11.03
N ALA A 174 13.91 3.69 11.73
CA ALA A 174 13.47 3.32 13.07
C ALA A 174 12.70 1.99 13.08
N ARG A 175 11.65 1.88 12.24
CA ARG A 175 10.79 0.70 12.15
C ARG A 175 11.54 -0.54 11.69
N LEU A 176 12.54 -0.39 10.82
CA LEU A 176 13.36 -1.51 10.35
C LEU A 176 14.48 -1.88 11.33
N GLY A 177 14.72 -1.10 12.40
CA GLY A 177 15.75 -1.40 13.39
C GLY A 177 17.16 -1.17 12.86
N MET A 178 17.37 -0.09 12.10
CA MET A 178 18.68 0.26 11.55
C MET A 178 19.43 1.14 12.55
N SER A 179 19.78 0.57 13.71
CA SER A 179 20.37 1.29 14.86
C SER A 179 21.66 2.06 14.52
N ASP A 180 22.38 1.64 13.49
CA ASP A 180 23.59 2.31 12.99
C ASP A 180 23.31 3.71 12.37
N SER A 181 22.03 4.09 12.28
CA SER A 181 21.56 5.40 11.84
C SER A 181 21.26 6.39 12.98
N ILE A 182 21.36 5.99 14.26
CA ILE A 182 21.09 6.88 15.41
C ILE A 182 21.94 8.16 15.35
N ASP A 183 23.27 8.02 15.26
CA ASP A 183 24.19 9.16 15.16
C ASP A 183 23.86 10.03 13.94
N LEU A 184 23.39 9.42 12.84
CA LEU A 184 23.00 10.15 11.64
C LEU A 184 21.77 11.04 11.89
N MET A 185 20.74 10.50 12.54
CA MET A 185 19.52 11.21 12.87
C MET A 185 19.79 12.38 13.82
N GLU A 186 20.63 12.16 14.84
CA GLU A 186 21.08 13.22 15.75
C GLU A 186 21.76 14.37 14.98
N ASN A 187 22.72 14.05 14.11
CA ASN A 187 23.41 15.04 13.29
C ASN A 187 22.45 15.82 12.36
N VAL A 188 21.46 15.14 11.78
CA VAL A 188 20.45 15.76 10.91
C VAL A 188 19.55 16.70 11.71
N LEU A 189 19.11 16.31 12.91
CA LEU A 189 18.35 17.17 13.81
C LEU A 189 19.15 18.42 14.20
N GLU A 190 20.41 18.27 14.63
CA GLU A 190 21.24 19.40 15.03
C GLU A 190 21.50 20.39 13.89
N LYS A 191 21.80 19.88 12.70
CA LYS A 191 22.26 20.69 11.57
C LYS A 191 21.11 21.29 10.76
N ASP A 192 20.12 20.49 10.43
CA ASP A 192 19.06 20.87 9.49
C ASP A 192 17.77 21.29 10.21
N PHE A 193 17.56 20.83 11.46
CA PHE A 193 16.34 21.09 12.24
C PHE A 193 16.66 21.61 13.67
N PRO A 194 17.34 22.76 13.83
CA PRO A 194 17.75 23.26 15.15
C PRO A 194 16.58 23.62 16.08
N LEU A 195 15.36 23.74 15.55
CA LEU A 195 14.12 23.93 16.33
C LEU A 195 13.39 22.60 16.62
N GLY A 196 13.97 21.47 16.21
CA GLY A 196 13.36 20.16 16.25
C GLY A 196 12.57 19.82 14.99
N ASN A 197 12.48 18.52 14.70
CA ASN A 197 11.53 17.93 13.77
C ASN A 197 10.84 16.79 14.52
N VAL A 198 9.51 16.87 14.70
CA VAL A 198 8.76 15.94 15.54
C VAL A 198 8.91 14.51 15.06
N VAL A 199 8.72 14.26 13.76
CA VAL A 199 8.75 12.89 13.20
C VAL A 199 10.14 12.28 13.33
N ILE A 200 11.20 13.03 12.99
CA ILE A 200 12.58 12.52 13.10
C ILE A 200 12.97 12.30 14.56
N MET A 201 12.53 13.16 15.48
CA MET A 201 12.76 12.98 16.93
C MET A 201 12.06 11.75 17.48
N GLU A 202 10.78 11.55 17.17
CA GLU A 202 10.00 10.37 17.58
C GLU A 202 10.59 9.09 16.98
N SER A 203 11.03 9.13 15.72
CA SER A 203 11.70 8.01 15.07
C SER A 203 13.02 7.66 15.76
N LEU A 204 13.82 8.68 16.13
CA LEU A 204 15.07 8.51 16.87
C LEU A 204 14.81 7.90 18.26
N GLU A 205 13.84 8.43 19.00
CA GLU A 205 13.44 7.91 20.31
C GLU A 205 12.98 6.45 20.20
N SER A 206 12.08 6.15 19.25
CA SER A 206 11.61 4.79 18.99
C SER A 206 12.75 3.82 18.67
N LEU A 207 13.75 4.24 17.89
CA LEU A 207 14.90 3.39 17.54
C LEU A 207 15.85 3.20 18.71
N GLN A 208 16.01 4.19 19.59
CA GLN A 208 16.80 4.07 20.82
C GLN A 208 16.13 3.13 21.83
N GLU A 209 14.81 3.18 21.95
CA GLU A 209 14.03 2.30 22.82
C GLU A 209 13.94 0.87 22.27
N ASN A 210 13.83 0.72 20.95
CA ASN A 210 13.76 -0.56 20.26
C ASN A 210 14.77 -0.66 19.10
N PRO A 211 16.05 -0.96 19.37
CA PRO A 211 17.11 -1.02 18.35
C PRO A 211 16.91 -2.10 17.28
N LEU A 212 16.08 -3.12 17.56
CA LEU A 212 15.77 -4.19 16.61
C LEU A 212 14.65 -3.80 15.64
N GLY A 213 14.01 -2.65 15.85
CA GLY A 213 12.85 -2.23 15.07
C GLY A 213 11.61 -3.06 15.38
N ASN A 214 10.55 -2.80 14.61
CA ASN A 214 9.35 -3.60 14.68
C ASN A 214 9.67 -5.01 14.17
N GLN A 215 9.29 -6.03 14.93
CA GLN A 215 9.31 -7.38 14.38
C GLN A 215 8.28 -7.40 13.25
N GLY A 216 8.74 -7.73 12.03
CA GLY A 216 7.86 -7.81 10.87
C GLY A 216 6.62 -8.61 11.23
N ILE A 217 5.45 -8.14 10.80
CA ILE A 217 4.21 -8.88 10.94
C ILE A 217 4.45 -10.19 10.18
N ALA A 218 4.63 -11.29 10.92
CA ALA A 218 4.68 -12.62 10.33
C ALA A 218 3.48 -12.74 9.41
N GLU A 219 3.72 -13.15 8.16
CA GLU A 219 2.69 -13.37 7.14
C GLU A 219 1.43 -13.92 7.80
N ASP A 220 0.42 -13.06 7.94
CA ASP A 220 -0.87 -13.54 8.39
C ASP A 220 -1.32 -14.51 7.30
N PRO A 221 -1.57 -15.80 7.61
CA PRO A 221 -2.07 -16.74 6.62
C PRO A 221 -3.32 -16.13 5.95
N ILE A 222 -3.57 -16.46 4.68
CA ILE A 222 -4.74 -15.98 3.91
C ILE A 222 -6.06 -16.03 4.70
N GLU A 223 -6.19 -17.00 5.61
CA GLU A 223 -7.32 -17.14 6.55
C GLU A 223 -7.51 -15.94 7.51
N ASN A 224 -6.42 -15.28 7.90
CA ASN A 224 -6.42 -14.04 8.68
C ASN A 224 -6.69 -12.82 7.79
N VAL A 225 -6.24 -12.79 6.53
CA VAL A 225 -6.58 -11.70 5.60
C VAL A 225 -8.09 -11.54 5.43
N LEU A 226 -8.84 -12.65 5.48
CA LEU A 226 -10.30 -12.67 5.43
C LEU A 226 -10.97 -12.29 6.74
N SER A 227 -10.39 -12.69 7.87
CA SER A 227 -10.84 -12.25 9.21
C SER A 227 -10.68 -10.73 9.36
N TRP A 228 -9.63 -10.17 8.75
CA TRP A 228 -9.36 -8.74 8.74
C TRP A 228 -10.21 -8.00 7.72
N LEU A 229 -10.44 -8.59 6.54
CA LEU A 229 -11.51 -8.13 5.64
C LEU A 229 -12.83 -8.13 6.38
N GLU A 230 -13.28 -9.24 6.97
CA GLU A 230 -14.51 -9.26 7.79
C GLU A 230 -14.50 -8.15 8.85
N LEU A 231 -13.44 -7.99 9.65
CA LEU A 231 -13.31 -6.95 10.70
C LEU A 231 -13.29 -5.51 10.16
N ASP A 232 -12.68 -5.29 8.99
CA ASP A 232 -12.63 -3.99 8.30
C ASP A 232 -13.90 -3.75 7.45
N LEU A 233 -14.72 -4.79 7.21
CA LEU A 233 -15.99 -4.78 6.46
C LEU A 233 -17.22 -4.62 7.37
N ILE A 234 -17.09 -4.77 8.69
CA ILE A 234 -18.15 -4.48 9.68
C ILE A 234 -18.09 -3.01 10.16
N PRO A 235 -19.21 -2.44 10.65
CA PRO A 235 -19.23 -1.09 11.21
C PRO A 235 -18.23 -0.94 12.37
N GLY A 236 -17.33 0.03 12.26
CA GLY A 236 -16.24 0.31 13.19
C GLY A 236 -14.87 -0.27 12.80
N GLY A 237 -14.74 -0.89 11.62
CA GLY A 237 -13.48 -1.38 11.04
C GLY A 237 -12.59 -0.27 10.45
N GLU A 238 -11.35 -0.56 10.08
CA GLU A 238 -10.43 0.48 9.58
C GLU A 238 -10.67 0.89 8.11
N ILE A 239 -11.37 0.08 7.31
CA ILE A 239 -11.60 0.32 5.86
C ILE A 239 -13.09 0.54 5.53
N GLU A 240 -14.02 0.09 6.38
CA GLU A 240 -15.49 0.15 6.22
C GLU A 240 -15.98 0.11 4.75
N LEU A 241 -16.06 -1.08 4.13
CA LEU A 241 -16.69 -1.20 2.79
C LEU A 241 -18.22 -1.35 2.85
N SER A 242 -18.83 -1.47 4.04
CA SER A 242 -20.28 -1.61 4.19
C SER A 242 -21.10 -0.47 3.54
N PRO A 243 -20.67 0.81 3.58
CA PRO A 243 -21.30 1.90 2.84
C PRO A 243 -21.14 1.79 1.32
N LEU A 244 -20.05 1.17 0.85
CA LEU A 244 -19.70 1.06 -0.57
C LEU A 244 -20.44 -0.07 -1.28
N LEU A 245 -20.73 -1.16 -0.55
CA LEU A 245 -21.47 -2.32 -1.06
C LEU A 245 -22.98 -2.05 -1.23
N GLN A 246 -23.55 -1.04 -0.56
CA GLN A 246 -25.00 -0.79 -0.63
C GLN A 246 -25.47 -0.14 -1.93
N GLU A 247 -24.61 0.59 -2.65
CA GLU A 247 -24.98 1.20 -3.94
C GLU A 247 -23.91 1.10 -5.05
N GLY A 248 -22.72 0.51 -4.81
CA GLY A 248 -21.65 0.48 -5.81
C GLY A 248 -21.22 1.90 -6.24
N ILE A 249 -21.41 2.88 -5.37
CA ILE A 249 -20.95 4.25 -5.59
C ILE A 249 -19.62 4.36 -4.82
N PRO A 250 -18.53 4.78 -5.48
CA PRO A 250 -17.24 4.94 -4.81
C PRO A 250 -17.35 5.93 -3.64
N PRO A 251 -16.49 5.82 -2.61
CA PRO A 251 -16.43 6.82 -1.56
C PRO A 251 -15.94 8.12 -2.18
N THR A 252 -16.86 9.01 -2.55
CA THR A 252 -16.50 10.38 -2.85
C THR A 252 -16.15 11.02 -1.52
N GLY A 253 -14.86 11.26 -1.32
CA GLY A 253 -14.33 11.87 -0.10
C GLY A 253 -14.86 13.28 0.10
N GLU A 254 -16.05 13.41 0.68
CA GLU A 254 -16.51 14.62 1.35
C GLU A 254 -17.33 14.22 2.57
N VAL A 255 -16.75 14.41 3.74
CA VAL A 255 -17.48 14.41 5.01
C VAL A 255 -18.34 15.68 5.02
N GLU A 256 -19.55 15.60 4.45
CA GLU A 256 -20.54 16.66 4.62
C GLU A 256 -20.90 16.77 6.12
N ASN A 257 -20.42 17.85 6.74
CA ASN A 257 -20.99 18.41 7.95
C ASN A 257 -22.48 18.67 7.71
N VAL A 258 -23.33 17.72 8.11
CA VAL A 258 -24.77 18.00 8.24
C VAL A 258 -24.98 18.76 9.53
N ASP A 259 -24.85 20.08 9.44
CA ASP A 259 -25.48 21.03 10.34
C ASP A 259 -26.98 20.71 10.42
N LYS A 260 -27.42 20.30 11.62
CA LYS A 260 -28.84 20.15 11.94
C LYS A 260 -29.48 21.52 12.09
N PRO A 261 -30.68 21.75 11.53
CA PRO A 261 -31.64 22.64 12.17
C PRO A 261 -32.32 21.98 13.39
#